data_AF-A0A943XQY1-F1
#
_entry.id   AF-A0A943XQY1-F1
#
_cell.length_a   1.000
_cell.length_b   1.000
_cell.length_c   1.000
_cell.angle_alpha   90.00
_cell.angle_beta   90.00
_cell.angle_gamma   90.00
#
_symmetry.space_group_name_H-M   'P 1'
#
loop_
_entity.id
_entity.type
_entity.pdbx_description
1 polymer ?
#
loop_
_entity_poly.entity_id
_entity_poly.type
_entity_poly.pdbx_seq_one_letter_code
_entity_poly.pdbx_strand_id
1 'polypeptide(L)'
;MFIKASAFKKLAKDSWERGVLVLSRKEDILLIQGASWIIAAQIDVVPNKIRAILVEMCGFLPDEGQTFRAAKGYENQYEFEQTILWDWIDKAREDKRIQLRTTRAAWLARSGRMMRIVKGTDTMFFPQESLDAVDPAVMVEWEDAVQGPYEFADRGAFWLNSYGTAIFMKGLPAKDDEAAAEYLDGMKGMEVED
;
A
#
# COMPACT_ATOMS: atom_id res chain seq x y z
N MET A 1 -10.89 -4.28 -8.40
CA MET A 1 -9.70 -3.75 -7.71
C MET A 1 -8.45 -4.44 -8.23
N PHE A 2 -7.32 -3.72 -8.36
CA PHE A 2 -6.06 -4.22 -8.95
C PHE A 2 -5.05 -4.85 -7.97
N ILE A 3 -5.50 -5.38 -6.83
CA ILE A 3 -4.62 -5.94 -5.79
C ILE A 3 -4.76 -7.46 -5.71
N LYS A 4 -3.64 -8.19 -5.81
CA LYS A 4 -3.62 -9.65 -5.65
C LYS A 4 -4.10 -10.06 -4.26
N ALA A 5 -5.12 -10.92 -4.19
CA ALA A 5 -5.65 -11.41 -2.90
C ALA A 5 -4.59 -12.11 -2.03
N SER A 6 -3.63 -12.82 -2.63
CA SER A 6 -2.54 -13.48 -1.90
C SER A 6 -1.54 -12.50 -1.28
N ALA A 7 -1.21 -11.41 -1.99
CA ALA A 7 -0.37 -10.34 -1.47
C ALA A 7 -1.11 -9.55 -0.39
N PHE A 8 -2.38 -9.20 -0.64
CA PHE A 8 -3.25 -8.56 0.34
C PHE A 8 -3.35 -9.39 1.64
N LYS A 9 -3.56 -10.71 1.56
CA LYS A 9 -3.62 -11.57 2.77
C LYS A 9 -2.37 -11.43 3.63
N LYS A 10 -1.17 -11.38 3.02
CA LYS A 10 0.09 -11.20 3.75
C LYS A 10 0.18 -9.84 4.41
N LEU A 11 -0.14 -8.77 3.67
CA LEU A 11 -0.12 -7.38 4.14
C LEU A 11 -1.11 -7.14 5.29
N ALA A 12 -2.35 -7.63 5.13
CA ALA A 12 -3.41 -7.53 6.12
C ALA A 12 -3.06 -8.34 7.39
N LYS A 13 -2.55 -9.56 7.23
CA LYS A 13 -2.13 -10.41 8.35
C LYS A 13 -1.02 -9.75 9.17
N ASP A 14 0.04 -9.24 8.54
CA ASP A 14 1.13 -8.55 9.24
C ASP A 14 0.62 -7.32 10.01
N SER A 15 -0.30 -6.54 9.42
CA SER A 15 -0.89 -5.37 10.07
C SER A 15 -1.82 -5.75 11.23
N TRP A 16 -2.59 -6.83 11.09
CA TRP A 16 -3.47 -7.37 12.13
C TRP A 16 -2.69 -7.96 13.31
N GLU A 17 -1.59 -8.67 13.04
CA GLU A 17 -0.69 -9.21 14.07
C GLU A 17 0.02 -8.10 14.85
N ARG A 18 0.31 -6.97 14.20
CA ARG A 18 0.88 -5.77 14.85
C ARG A 18 -0.17 -4.87 15.53
N GLY A 19 -1.47 -5.17 15.36
CA GLY A 19 -2.55 -4.35 15.89
C GLY A 19 -2.67 -2.97 15.24
N VAL A 20 -2.36 -2.85 13.95
CA VAL A 20 -2.43 -1.59 13.19
C VAL A 20 -3.30 -1.69 11.94
N LEU A 21 -4.05 -2.80 11.77
CA LEU A 21 -5.02 -2.93 10.69
C LEU A 21 -6.27 -2.10 11.04
N VAL A 22 -6.60 -1.12 10.22
CA VAL A 22 -7.76 -0.24 10.38
C VAL A 22 -8.67 -0.37 9.17
N LEU A 23 -9.96 -0.55 9.41
CA LEU A 23 -11.00 -0.55 8.38
C LEU A 23 -11.92 0.65 8.63
N SER A 24 -12.26 1.34 7.55
CA SER A 24 -13.16 2.49 7.56
C SER A 24 -14.04 2.45 6.33
N ARG A 25 -15.30 2.86 6.48
CA ARG A 25 -16.19 3.05 5.34
C ARG A 25 -16.75 4.46 5.33
N LYS A 26 -16.64 5.08 4.17
CA LYS A 26 -17.25 6.37 3.84
C LYS A 26 -17.87 6.25 2.47
N GLU A 27 -19.15 6.51 2.39
CA GLU A 27 -20.01 6.26 1.25
C GLU A 27 -19.81 4.84 0.71
N ASP A 28 -19.70 4.69 -0.61
CA ASP A 28 -19.45 3.41 -1.22
C ASP A 28 -17.96 3.02 -1.21
N ILE A 29 -17.09 3.72 -0.47
CA ILE A 29 -15.65 3.42 -0.41
C ILE A 29 -15.30 2.69 0.89
N LEU A 30 -14.68 1.52 0.73
CA LEU A 30 -13.98 0.81 1.79
C LEU A 30 -12.52 1.24 1.79
N LEU A 31 -12.05 1.83 2.89
CA LEU A 31 -10.65 2.11 3.16
C LEU A 31 -10.08 1.08 4.13
N ILE A 32 -8.93 0.53 3.76
CA ILE A 32 -8.18 -0.47 4.51
C ILE A 32 -6.77 0.08 4.68
N GLN A 33 -6.38 0.34 5.91
CA GLN A 33 -5.07 0.84 6.26
C GLN A 33 -4.29 -0.22 7.03
N GLY A 34 -3.05 -0.45 6.62
CA GLY A 34 -2.09 -1.26 7.34
C GLY A 34 -0.88 -0.46 7.80
N ALA A 35 0.18 -1.17 8.18
CA ALA A 35 1.37 -0.56 8.77
C ALA A 35 2.12 0.42 7.85
N SER A 36 2.15 0.15 6.55
CA SER A 36 2.93 0.91 5.55
C SER A 36 2.22 0.99 4.19
N TRP A 37 0.90 0.87 4.20
CA TRP A 37 0.07 0.88 3.00
C TRP A 37 -1.36 1.28 3.33
N ILE A 38 -2.07 1.82 2.34
CA ILE A 38 -3.46 2.22 2.40
C ILE A 38 -4.10 1.79 1.08
N ILE A 39 -5.24 1.11 1.12
CA ILE A 39 -6.04 0.75 -0.05
C ILE A 39 -7.44 1.30 0.18
N ALA A 40 -7.94 2.10 -0.76
CA ALA A 40 -9.33 2.53 -0.79
C ALA A 40 -9.96 2.10 -2.11
N ALA A 41 -11.12 1.47 -2.08
CA ALA A 41 -11.82 1.03 -3.28
C ALA A 41 -13.33 1.09 -3.08
N GLN A 42 -14.07 1.27 -4.17
CA GLN A 42 -15.51 1.08 -4.13
C GLN A 42 -15.82 -0.34 -3.63
N ILE A 43 -16.75 -0.43 -2.69
CA ILE A 43 -17.00 -1.65 -1.93
C ILE A 43 -17.42 -2.79 -2.84
N ASP A 44 -18.14 -2.49 -3.92
CA ASP A 44 -18.60 -3.42 -4.95
C ASP A 44 -17.45 -4.05 -5.76
N VAL A 45 -16.39 -3.29 -6.09
CA VAL A 45 -15.20 -3.80 -6.80
C VAL A 45 -14.24 -4.59 -5.92
N VAL A 46 -14.42 -4.59 -4.59
CA VAL A 46 -13.59 -5.38 -3.69
C VAL A 46 -13.88 -6.87 -3.92
N PRO A 47 -12.90 -7.68 -4.36
CA PRO A 47 -13.13 -9.09 -4.66
C PRO A 47 -13.60 -9.88 -3.43
N ASN A 48 -14.50 -10.84 -3.62
CA ASN A 48 -15.01 -11.69 -2.54
C ASN A 48 -13.91 -12.36 -1.71
N LYS A 49 -12.80 -12.76 -2.35
CA LYS A 49 -11.64 -13.33 -1.64
C LYS A 49 -11.03 -12.35 -0.63
N ILE A 50 -10.97 -11.06 -0.98
CA ILE A 50 -10.44 -10.01 -0.09
C ILE A 50 -11.43 -9.66 1.00
N ARG A 51 -12.73 -9.57 0.67
CA ARG A 51 -13.78 -9.42 1.69
C ARG A 51 -13.75 -10.56 2.72
N ALA A 52 -13.59 -11.80 2.26
CA ALA A 52 -13.49 -12.97 3.12
C ALA A 52 -12.25 -12.91 4.03
N ILE A 53 -11.09 -12.48 3.52
CA ILE A 53 -9.87 -12.27 4.34
C ILE A 53 -10.12 -11.25 5.45
N LEU A 54 -10.79 -10.13 5.13
CA LEU A 54 -11.11 -9.10 6.12
C LEU A 54 -12.10 -9.62 7.16
N VAL A 55 -13.16 -10.31 6.75
CA VAL A 55 -14.14 -10.92 7.67
C VAL A 55 -13.48 -11.98 8.56
N GLU A 56 -12.57 -12.80 8.01
CA GLU A 56 -11.79 -13.79 8.77
C GLU A 56 -10.97 -13.13 9.90
N MET A 57 -10.39 -11.96 9.65
CA MET A 57 -9.53 -11.27 10.62
C MET A 57 -10.28 -10.33 11.57
N CYS A 58 -11.32 -9.66 11.07
CA CYS A 58 -12.01 -8.56 11.74
C CYS A 58 -13.42 -8.93 12.24
N GLY A 59 -13.95 -10.09 11.83
CA GLY A 59 -15.32 -10.54 12.13
C GLY A 59 -16.37 -9.98 11.18
N PHE A 60 -16.22 -8.75 10.70
CA PHE A 60 -17.15 -8.08 9.79
C PHE A 60 -16.45 -6.97 8.99
N LEU A 61 -17.13 -6.45 7.96
CA LEU A 61 -16.74 -5.24 7.26
C LEU A 61 -17.44 -4.03 7.88
N PRO A 62 -16.83 -2.84 7.90
CA PRO A 62 -17.45 -1.65 8.48
C PRO A 62 -18.74 -1.26 7.75
N ASP A 63 -19.75 -0.88 8.53
CA ASP A 63 -20.93 -0.16 8.05
C ASP A 63 -20.58 1.26 7.63
N GLU A 64 -21.50 1.92 6.91
CA GLU A 64 -21.35 3.31 6.49
C GLU A 64 -21.05 4.24 7.67
N GLY A 65 -19.97 5.04 7.57
CA GLY A 65 -19.50 5.92 8.65
C GLY A 65 -18.76 5.20 9.79
N GLN A 66 -18.63 3.87 9.74
CA GLN A 66 -17.96 3.09 10.77
C GLN A 66 -16.45 3.04 10.53
N THR A 67 -15.71 3.09 11.63
CA THR A 67 -14.26 2.98 11.67
C THR A 67 -13.87 2.12 12.87
N PHE A 68 -12.97 1.15 12.67
CA PHE A 68 -12.40 0.38 13.76
C PHE A 68 -10.99 -0.11 13.45
N ARG A 69 -10.23 -0.39 14.51
CA ARG A 69 -8.93 -1.06 14.46
C ARG A 69 -9.10 -2.52 14.89
N ALA A 70 -8.54 -3.43 14.11
CA ALA A 70 -8.54 -4.87 14.39
C ALA A 70 -7.14 -5.33 14.78
N ALA A 71 -7.06 -6.19 15.81
CA ALA A 71 -5.81 -6.77 16.29
C ALA A 71 -5.99 -8.24 16.68
N LYS A 72 -4.96 -9.06 16.45
CA LYS A 72 -5.01 -10.50 16.75
C LYS A 72 -5.19 -10.77 18.23
N GLY A 73 -6.27 -11.48 18.58
CA GLY A 73 -6.56 -11.87 19.96
C GLY A 73 -7.24 -10.78 20.79
N TYR A 74 -7.67 -9.68 20.16
CA TYR A 74 -8.36 -8.58 20.82
C TYR A 74 -9.67 -8.27 20.09
N GLU A 75 -10.62 -7.70 20.82
CA GLU A 75 -11.84 -7.14 20.21
C GLU A 75 -11.52 -5.90 19.38
N ASN A 76 -12.41 -5.57 18.43
CA ASN A 76 -12.24 -4.38 17.59
C ASN A 76 -12.30 -3.11 18.45
N GLN A 77 -11.30 -2.25 18.29
CA GLN A 77 -11.20 -0.98 19.00
C GLN A 77 -11.81 0.15 18.17
N TYR A 78 -12.69 0.95 18.78
CA TYR A 78 -13.37 2.08 18.14
C TYR A 78 -12.84 3.44 18.63
N GLU A 79 -12.34 3.49 19.87
CA GLU A 79 -11.75 4.68 20.46
C GLU A 79 -10.23 4.65 20.27
N PHE A 80 -9.76 5.35 19.24
CA PHE A 80 -8.35 5.58 18.97
C PHE A 80 -8.20 6.90 18.24
N GLU A 81 -7.01 7.51 18.32
CA GLU A 81 -6.67 8.68 17.51
C GLU A 81 -6.81 8.28 16.03
N GLN A 82 -7.88 8.79 15.39
CA GLN A 82 -8.24 8.42 14.03
C GLN A 82 -7.19 8.97 13.07
N THR A 83 -6.19 8.15 12.82
CA THR A 83 -5.19 8.35 11.78
C THR A 83 -5.63 7.65 10.51
N ILE A 84 -6.93 7.75 10.17
CA ILE A 84 -7.39 7.27 8.87
C ILE A 84 -7.05 8.30 7.82
N LEU A 85 -6.34 7.82 6.82
CA LEU A 85 -5.67 8.66 5.84
C LEU A 85 -6.57 8.90 4.61
N TRP A 86 -7.85 9.24 4.84
CA TRP A 86 -8.79 9.64 3.78
C TRP A 86 -8.21 10.79 2.95
N ASP A 87 -7.66 11.81 3.62
CA ASP A 87 -7.00 12.95 2.97
C ASP A 87 -5.83 12.52 2.06
N TRP A 88 -5.18 11.39 2.34
CA TRP A 88 -4.10 10.90 1.47
C TRP A 88 -4.65 10.24 0.21
N ILE A 89 -5.81 9.60 0.30
CA ILE A 89 -6.52 9.06 -0.87
C ILE A 89 -6.96 10.20 -1.77
N ASP A 90 -7.56 11.25 -1.19
CA ASP A 90 -7.99 12.44 -1.92
C ASP A 90 -6.79 13.13 -2.56
N LYS A 91 -5.73 13.36 -1.78
CA LYS A 91 -4.47 13.91 -2.29
C LYS A 91 -3.90 13.07 -3.44
N ALA A 92 -3.82 11.74 -3.31
CA ALA A 92 -3.31 10.89 -4.38
C ALA A 92 -4.15 11.01 -5.67
N ARG A 93 -5.47 11.17 -5.56
CA ARG A 93 -6.35 11.38 -6.72
C ARG A 93 -6.14 12.75 -7.36
N GLU A 94 -5.79 13.77 -6.60
CA GLU A 94 -5.56 15.14 -7.09
C GLU A 94 -4.10 15.42 -7.51
N ASP A 95 -3.13 14.63 -7.04
CA ASP A 95 -1.70 14.95 -7.16
C ASP A 95 -1.20 14.94 -8.62
N LYS A 96 -0.11 15.64 -8.88
CA LYS A 96 0.56 15.54 -10.17
C LYS A 96 1.06 14.11 -10.38
N ARG A 97 0.79 13.55 -11.56
CA ARG A 97 1.25 12.21 -11.95
C ARG A 97 2.72 12.23 -12.33
N ILE A 98 3.61 12.04 -11.36
CA ILE A 98 5.05 11.83 -11.59
C ILE A 98 5.28 10.32 -11.69
N GLN A 99 5.52 9.81 -12.90
CA GLN A 99 5.75 8.39 -13.12
C GLN A 99 7.03 7.93 -12.42
N LEU A 100 6.90 6.89 -11.61
CA LEU A 100 8.05 6.21 -11.02
C LEU A 100 8.57 5.15 -11.97
N ARG A 101 9.89 5.05 -12.02
CA ARG A 101 10.62 4.04 -12.77
C ARG A 101 11.22 3.01 -11.83
N THR A 102 10.74 1.78 -11.92
CA THR A 102 11.29 0.65 -11.18
C THR A 102 12.57 0.18 -11.86
N THR A 103 13.64 0.00 -11.08
CA THR A 103 14.92 -0.47 -11.59
C THR A 103 15.12 -1.95 -11.27
N ARG A 104 16.10 -2.59 -11.93
CA ARG A 104 16.56 -3.95 -11.57
C ARG A 104 17.43 -3.97 -10.32
N ALA A 105 17.92 -2.81 -9.87
CA ALA A 105 18.76 -2.69 -8.69
C ALA A 105 17.95 -2.99 -7.42
N ALA A 106 18.58 -3.73 -6.52
CA ALA A 106 17.89 -4.32 -5.38
C ALA A 106 18.80 -4.44 -4.17
N TRP A 107 18.19 -4.36 -2.99
CA TRP A 107 18.85 -4.50 -1.70
C TRP A 107 18.08 -5.49 -0.84
N LEU A 108 18.76 -6.51 -0.33
CA LEU A 108 18.20 -7.40 0.66
C LEU A 108 18.44 -6.79 2.05
N ALA A 109 17.39 -6.25 2.66
CA ALA A 109 17.49 -5.70 4.01
C ALA A 109 17.81 -6.81 5.02
N ARG A 110 18.41 -6.45 6.17
CA ARG A 110 18.71 -7.40 7.26
C ARG A 110 17.49 -8.16 7.77
N SER A 111 16.29 -7.58 7.62
CA SER A 111 15.01 -8.22 7.91
C SER A 111 14.63 -9.35 6.95
N GLY A 112 15.42 -9.58 5.91
CA GLY A 112 15.11 -10.50 4.81
C GLY A 112 14.15 -9.93 3.76
N ARG A 113 13.70 -8.68 3.91
CA ARG A 113 12.83 -8.02 2.93
C ARG A 113 13.65 -7.54 1.73
N MET A 114 13.15 -7.82 0.54
CA MET A 114 13.74 -7.34 -0.71
C MET A 114 13.24 -5.93 -1.00
N MET A 115 14.17 -5.01 -1.20
CA MET A 115 13.92 -3.63 -1.56
C MET A 115 14.35 -3.40 -3.00
N ARG A 116 13.54 -2.73 -3.80
CA ARG A 116 13.93 -2.23 -5.12
C ARG A 116 14.35 -0.78 -5.03
N ILE A 117 15.27 -0.41 -5.90
CA ILE A 117 15.50 1.00 -6.18
C ILE A 117 14.43 1.45 -7.17
N VAL A 118 13.74 2.53 -6.82
CA VAL A 118 12.73 3.19 -7.64
C VAL A 118 13.13 4.65 -7.80
N LYS A 119 12.99 5.18 -9.02
CA LYS A 119 13.36 6.55 -9.37
C LYS A 119 12.15 7.39 -9.75
N GLY A 120 12.03 8.54 -9.12
CA GLY A 120 11.07 9.61 -9.44
C GLY A 120 11.77 10.95 -9.41
N THR A 121 11.21 11.90 -8.65
CA THR A 121 11.91 13.14 -8.31
C THR A 121 13.14 12.86 -7.42
N ASP A 122 13.06 11.83 -6.58
CA ASP A 122 14.19 11.29 -5.82
C ASP A 122 14.37 9.78 -6.09
N THR A 123 15.51 9.24 -5.67
CA THR A 123 15.78 7.79 -5.67
C THR A 123 15.46 7.22 -4.29
N MET A 124 14.62 6.20 -4.24
CA MET A 124 14.17 5.59 -2.99
C MET A 124 14.27 4.08 -3.00
N PHE A 125 14.42 3.50 -1.81
CA PHE A 125 14.07 2.10 -1.61
C PHE A 125 12.57 1.92 -1.56
N PHE A 126 12.08 0.88 -2.22
CA PHE A 126 10.67 0.53 -2.26
C PHE A 126 10.49 -0.96 -2.04
N PRO A 127 9.61 -1.41 -1.13
CA PRO A 127 9.45 -2.85 -0.88
C PRO A 127 8.99 -3.58 -2.15
N GLN A 128 9.70 -4.65 -2.53
CA GLN A 128 9.39 -5.43 -3.72
C GLN A 128 7.97 -6.01 -3.65
N GLU A 129 7.56 -6.49 -2.48
CA GLU A 129 6.23 -7.04 -2.25
C GLU A 129 5.10 -6.02 -2.46
N SER A 130 5.36 -4.72 -2.29
CA SER A 130 4.39 -3.66 -2.57
C SER A 130 4.19 -3.49 -4.07
N LEU A 131 5.27 -3.59 -4.86
CA LEU A 131 5.19 -3.59 -6.33
C LEU A 131 4.44 -4.83 -6.82
N ASP A 132 4.80 -6.00 -6.27
CA ASP A 132 4.22 -7.29 -6.68
C ASP A 132 2.75 -7.45 -6.27
N ALA A 133 2.29 -6.67 -5.29
CA ALA A 133 0.90 -6.70 -4.82
C ALA A 133 -0.08 -6.15 -5.85
N VAL A 134 0.35 -5.23 -6.71
CA VAL A 134 -0.45 -4.67 -7.79
C VAL A 134 -0.41 -5.62 -8.99
N ASP A 135 -1.58 -5.99 -9.49
CA ASP A 135 -1.72 -6.86 -10.65
C ASP A 135 -2.98 -6.49 -11.47
N PRO A 136 -2.80 -5.91 -12.66
CA PRO A 136 -3.91 -5.65 -13.58
C PRO A 136 -4.71 -6.90 -13.93
N ALA A 137 -4.10 -8.09 -13.91
CA ALA A 137 -4.77 -9.33 -14.31
C ALA A 137 -5.86 -9.81 -13.33
N VAL A 138 -5.94 -9.21 -12.12
CA VAL A 138 -6.97 -9.56 -11.12
C VAL A 138 -8.16 -8.60 -11.13
N MET A 139 -8.14 -7.57 -11.97
CA MET A 139 -9.24 -6.62 -12.12
C MET A 139 -10.45 -7.30 -12.78
N VAL A 140 -11.65 -6.78 -12.50
CA VAL A 140 -12.87 -7.20 -13.21
C VAL A 140 -12.97 -6.48 -14.56
N GLU A 141 -13.67 -7.08 -15.52
CA GLU A 141 -13.63 -6.66 -16.94
C GLU A 141 -14.07 -5.21 -17.21
N TRP A 142 -14.93 -4.64 -16.37
CA TRP A 142 -15.48 -3.30 -16.55
C TRP A 142 -14.69 -2.20 -15.82
N GLU A 143 -13.67 -2.56 -15.05
CA GLU A 143 -12.77 -1.58 -14.45
C GLU A 143 -11.87 -0.94 -15.52
N ASP A 144 -11.59 0.35 -15.36
CA ASP A 144 -10.54 1.01 -16.13
C ASP A 144 -9.15 0.53 -15.68
N ALA A 145 -8.22 0.60 -16.63
CA ALA A 145 -6.86 0.13 -16.42
C ALA A 145 -6.19 0.85 -15.24
N VAL A 146 -5.55 0.07 -14.36
CA VAL A 146 -4.73 0.63 -13.29
C VAL A 146 -3.57 1.46 -13.86
N GLN A 147 -3.38 2.63 -13.28
CA GLN A 147 -2.32 3.58 -13.59
C GLN A 147 -1.28 3.63 -12.46
N GLY A 148 -0.07 4.07 -12.79
CA GLY A 148 1.07 4.18 -11.88
C GLY A 148 2.16 3.13 -12.14
N PRO A 149 3.12 2.95 -11.22
CA PRO A 149 3.28 3.70 -9.97
C PRO A 149 3.55 5.18 -10.20
N TYR A 150 2.87 6.03 -9.44
CA TYR A 150 3.17 7.45 -9.35
C TYR A 150 3.80 7.80 -8.02
N GLU A 151 4.65 8.82 -7.99
CA GLU A 151 5.30 9.31 -6.77
C GLU A 151 4.26 9.89 -5.81
N PHE A 152 4.24 9.40 -4.57
CA PHE A 152 3.39 9.94 -3.51
C PHE A 152 4.23 10.82 -2.59
N ALA A 153 4.44 12.08 -2.99
CA ALA A 153 5.36 13.01 -2.33
C ALA A 153 6.73 12.35 -2.03
N ASP A 154 7.35 12.68 -0.90
CA ASP A 154 8.56 12.03 -0.42
C ASP A 154 8.29 10.71 0.34
N ARG A 155 7.05 10.18 0.30
CA ARG A 155 6.59 9.11 1.19
C ARG A 155 6.56 7.73 0.55
N GLY A 156 6.37 7.63 -0.76
CA GLY A 156 6.26 6.35 -1.43
C GLY A 156 5.65 6.43 -2.82
N ALA A 157 4.78 5.48 -3.15
CA ALA A 157 4.16 5.38 -4.45
C ALA A 157 2.67 5.11 -4.33
N PHE A 158 1.92 5.49 -5.35
CA PHE A 158 0.51 5.16 -5.46
C PHE A 158 0.12 4.66 -6.85
N TRP A 159 -0.95 3.87 -6.87
CA TRP A 159 -1.64 3.37 -8.04
C TRP A 159 -3.10 3.72 -7.91
N LEU A 160 -3.76 3.90 -9.05
CA LEU A 160 -5.18 4.20 -9.06
C LEU A 160 -5.84 3.80 -10.37
N ASN A 161 -7.15 3.64 -10.29
CA ASN A 161 -8.08 3.72 -11.40
C ASN A 161 -9.33 4.48 -10.91
N SER A 162 -10.41 4.52 -11.69
CA SER A 162 -11.64 5.21 -11.31
C SER A 162 -12.25 4.63 -10.03
N TYR A 163 -12.03 3.33 -9.77
CA TYR A 163 -12.69 2.56 -8.71
C TYR A 163 -11.86 2.38 -7.43
N GLY A 164 -10.56 2.61 -7.47
CA GLY A 164 -9.71 2.42 -6.30
C GLY A 164 -8.36 3.10 -6.38
N THR A 165 -7.75 3.27 -5.21
CA THR A 165 -6.45 3.87 -4.98
C THR A 165 -5.68 2.97 -4.01
N ALA A 166 -4.41 2.68 -4.31
CA ALA A 166 -3.51 2.02 -3.38
C ALA A 166 -2.26 2.87 -3.19
N ILE A 167 -1.92 3.17 -1.94
CA ILE A 167 -0.73 3.91 -1.54
C ILE A 167 0.16 2.96 -0.76
N PHE A 168 1.44 2.90 -1.12
CA PHE A 168 2.45 2.10 -0.44
C PHE A 168 3.63 2.99 -0.08
N MET A 169 4.09 2.90 1.17
CA MET A 169 5.20 3.73 1.65
C MET A 169 6.54 3.20 1.15
N LYS A 170 7.49 4.12 0.97
CA LYS A 170 8.89 3.81 0.71
C LYS A 170 9.49 3.03 1.87
N GLY A 171 10.49 2.23 1.55
CA GLY A 171 11.36 1.66 2.57
C GLY A 171 12.33 2.71 3.08
N LEU A 172 12.54 2.73 4.38
CA LEU A 172 13.66 3.43 4.98
C LEU A 172 14.73 2.39 5.32
N PRO A 173 16.01 2.66 5.00
CA PRO A 173 17.11 1.93 5.62
C PRO A 173 16.92 1.91 7.15
N ALA A 174 17.32 0.83 7.81
CA ALA A 174 17.44 0.86 9.26
C ALA A 174 18.48 1.95 9.62
N LYS A 175 18.26 2.67 10.73
CA LYS A 175 19.11 3.82 11.10
C LYS A 175 20.60 3.46 11.24
N ASP A 176 20.89 2.20 11.54
CA ASP A 176 22.21 1.61 11.75
C ASP A 176 22.71 0.80 10.52
N ASP A 177 22.04 0.90 9.37
CA ASP A 177 22.42 0.19 8.15
C ASP A 177 23.12 1.13 7.16
N GLU A 178 24.34 1.55 7.52
CA GLU A 178 25.18 2.47 6.74
C GLU A 178 25.38 1.97 5.31
N ALA A 179 25.60 0.67 5.12
CA ALA A 179 25.78 0.07 3.80
C ALA A 179 24.54 0.25 2.88
N ALA A 180 23.33 0.19 3.46
CA ALA A 180 22.11 0.45 2.71
C ALA A 180 21.99 1.94 2.32
N ALA A 181 22.39 2.84 3.21
CA ALA A 181 22.41 4.27 2.94
C ALA A 181 23.43 4.63 1.85
N GLU A 182 24.65 4.11 1.92
CA GLU A 182 25.69 4.27 0.89
C GLU A 182 25.24 3.71 -0.46
N TYR A 183 24.62 2.53 -0.46
CA TYR A 183 24.09 1.94 -1.69
C TYR A 183 23.01 2.83 -2.31
N LEU A 184 22.06 3.32 -1.53
CA LEU A 184 21.01 4.21 -2.02
C LEU A 184 21.60 5.52 -2.57
N ASP A 185 22.60 6.09 -1.90
CA ASP A 185 23.24 7.32 -2.32
C ASP A 185 24.01 7.14 -3.65
N GLY A 186 24.77 6.04 -3.78
CA GLY A 186 25.43 5.67 -5.02
C GLY A 186 24.45 5.51 -6.19
N MET A 187 23.25 4.97 -5.92
CA MET A 187 22.22 4.80 -6.94
C MET A 187 21.59 6.12 -7.41
N LYS A 188 21.65 7.22 -6.64
CA LYS A 188 21.13 8.53 -7.07
C LYS A 188 21.85 9.06 -8.30
N GLY A 189 23.17 8.90 -8.35
CA GLY A 189 24.03 9.40 -9.43
C GLY A 189 24.05 8.54 -10.70
N MET A 190 23.46 7.35 -10.69
CA MET A 190 23.49 6.44 -11.85
C MET A 190 22.32 6.70 -12.80
N GLU A 191 22.57 6.88 -14.09
CA GLU A 191 21.49 6.68 -15.06
C GLU A 191 21.12 5.20 -15.07
N VAL A 192 19.82 4.92 -15.01
CA VAL A 192 19.32 3.55 -15.14
C VAL A 192 18.96 3.42 -16.61
N GLU A 193 19.54 2.46 -17.32
CA GLU A 193 19.05 2.09 -18.66
C GLU A 193 17.85 1.14 -18.51
N ASP A 194 16.89 1.25 -19.45
CA ASP A 194 15.61 0.50 -19.41
C ASP A 194 15.82 -1.01 -19.52
#